data_AF-A0A9E7IGE2-F1
#
_entry.id   AF-A0A9E7IGE2-F1
#
_cell.length_a   1.000
_cell.length_b   1.000
_cell.length_c   1.000
_cell.angle_alpha   90.00
_cell.angle_beta   90.00
_cell.angle_gamma   90.00
#
_symmetry.space_group_name_H-M   'P 1'
#
loop_
_entity.id
_entity.type
_entity.pdbx_description
1 polymer ?
#
loop_
_entity_poly.entity_id
_entity_poly.type
_entity_poly.pdbx_seq_one_letter_code
_entity_poly.pdbx_strand_id
1 'polypeptide(L)'
;MDKASLLSDAVAYIEELKAKVDKLEADARTAKKETATSATTHGTTTTTTSAIAMAMEVEVKLLGGEALIRAQSDDRNHPSAMVALRDLGLHVHHASVSCVNEAVLQDVVVKVPCELQGHEGLRAALLAKLQTS
;
A
#
# COMPACT_ATOMS: atom_id res chain seq x y z
N MET A 1 -26.08 15.16 29.96
CA MET A 1 -25.81 13.92 29.21
C MET A 1 -25.42 12.88 30.24
N ASP A 2 -26.20 11.82 30.38
CA ASP A 2 -26.00 10.83 31.44
C ASP A 2 -24.70 10.05 31.19
N LYS A 3 -23.84 10.00 32.20
CA LYS A 3 -22.53 9.32 32.11
C LYS A 3 -22.67 7.84 31.75
N ALA A 4 -23.75 7.21 32.20
CA ALA A 4 -24.10 5.85 31.85
C ALA A 4 -24.48 5.70 30.36
N SER A 5 -25.17 6.68 29.78
CA SER A 5 -25.58 6.67 28.37
C SER A 5 -24.39 6.85 27.41
N LEU A 6 -23.39 7.65 27.81
CA LEU A 6 -22.17 7.82 27.02
C LEU A 6 -21.28 6.56 27.04
N LEU A 7 -21.21 5.88 28.18
CA LEU A 7 -20.47 4.62 28.30
C LEU A 7 -21.13 3.50 27.50
N SER A 8 -22.46 3.39 27.54
CA SER A 8 -23.18 2.41 26.72
C SER A 8 -22.98 2.64 25.22
N ASP A 9 -22.94 3.89 24.78
CA ASP A 9 -22.69 4.26 23.38
C ASP A 9 -21.27 3.89 22.94
N ALA A 10 -20.28 4.19 23.79
CA ALA A 10 -18.88 3.82 23.54
C ALA A 10 -18.69 2.29 23.47
N VAL A 11 -19.34 1.53 24.34
CA VAL A 11 -19.29 0.05 24.31
C VAL A 11 -19.95 -0.49 23.05
N ALA A 12 -21.13 0.02 22.68
CA ALA A 12 -21.82 -0.37 21.45
C ALA A 12 -20.97 -0.09 20.20
N TYR A 13 -20.30 1.06 20.16
CA TYR A 13 -19.42 1.41 19.05
C TYR A 13 -18.17 0.52 18.97
N ILE A 14 -17.59 0.13 20.11
CA ILE A 14 -16.48 -0.83 20.15
C ILE A 14 -16.93 -2.20 19.61
N GLU A 15 -18.12 -2.65 19.98
CA GLU A 15 -18.68 -3.92 19.49
C GLU A 15 -18.96 -3.87 17.98
N GLU A 16 -19.48 -2.76 17.47
CA GLU A 16 -19.69 -2.53 16.04
C GLU A 16 -18.37 -2.58 15.25
N LEU A 17 -17.33 -1.90 15.75
CA LEU A 17 -16.00 -1.90 15.12
C LEU A 17 -15.40 -3.30 15.10
N LYS A 18 -15.50 -4.06 16.19
CA LYS A 18 -15.02 -5.45 16.27
C LYS A 18 -15.74 -6.33 15.25
N ALA A 19 -17.08 -6.26 15.19
CA ALA A 19 -17.86 -7.02 14.22
C ALA A 19 -17.49 -6.68 12.76
N LYS A 20 -17.17 -5.40 12.49
CA LYS A 20 -16.73 -4.95 11.17
C LYS A 20 -15.35 -5.48 10.80
N VAL A 21 -14.41 -5.54 11.75
CA VAL A 21 -13.10 -6.16 11.55
C VAL A 21 -13.24 -7.66 11.31
N ASP A 22 -14.00 -8.37 12.15
CA ASP A 22 -14.21 -9.82 12.01
C ASP A 22 -14.83 -10.18 10.64
N LYS A 23 -15.80 -9.38 10.17
CA LYS A 23 -16.40 -9.55 8.85
C LYS A 23 -15.38 -9.35 7.73
N LEU A 24 -14.59 -8.28 7.78
CA LEU A 24 -13.57 -8.00 6.78
C LEU A 24 -12.48 -9.08 6.74
N GLU A 25 -12.10 -9.61 7.91
CA GLU A 25 -11.15 -10.73 8.01
C GLU A 25 -11.75 -12.04 7.46
N ALA A 26 -13.03 -12.31 7.70
CA ALA A 26 -13.71 -13.48 7.16
C ALA A 26 -13.82 -13.42 5.63
N ASP A 27 -14.22 -12.27 5.08
CA ASP A 27 -14.29 -12.02 3.63
C ASP A 27 -12.90 -12.16 2.98
N ALA A 28 -11.83 -11.72 3.66
CA ALA A 28 -10.46 -11.91 3.21
C ALA A 28 -10.00 -13.40 3.22
N ARG A 29 -10.53 -14.22 4.14
CA ARG A 29 -10.22 -15.66 4.23
C ARG A 29 -10.95 -16.48 3.17
N THR A 30 -12.19 -16.14 2.82
CA THR A 30 -12.97 -16.86 1.80
C THR A 30 -12.44 -16.57 0.39
N ALA A 31 -11.97 -15.36 0.11
CA ALA A 31 -11.33 -15.00 -1.16
C ALA A 31 -10.00 -15.74 -1.45
N LYS A 32 -9.35 -16.33 -0.43
CA LYS A 32 -8.11 -17.11 -0.59
C LYS A 32 -8.33 -18.56 -1.02
N LYS A 33 -9.57 -19.08 -1.03
CA LYS A 33 -9.83 -20.51 -1.29
C LYS A 33 -10.12 -20.82 -2.77
N GLU A 34 -10.32 -19.82 -3.64
CA GLU A 34 -10.78 -20.06 -5.02
C GLU A 34 -9.74 -19.87 -6.12
N THR A 35 -8.51 -19.48 -5.81
CA THR A 35 -7.46 -19.21 -6.83
C THR A 35 -6.38 -20.29 -6.87
N ALA A 36 -6.82 -21.52 -7.15
CA ALA A 36 -6.00 -22.51 -7.82
C ALA A 36 -6.77 -22.96 -9.05
N THR A 37 -6.66 -22.23 -10.17
CA THR A 37 -6.70 -22.73 -11.57
C THR A 37 -6.87 -21.54 -12.55
N SER A 38 -5.90 -21.42 -13.46
CA SER A 38 -6.00 -20.84 -14.82
C SER A 38 -6.06 -19.31 -15.05
N ALA A 39 -4.91 -18.82 -15.51
CA ALA A 39 -4.65 -17.98 -16.70
C ALA A 39 -5.80 -17.24 -17.43
N THR A 40 -5.42 -16.03 -17.91
CA THR A 40 -5.84 -15.35 -19.17
C THR A 40 -6.84 -14.17 -19.03
N THR A 41 -6.27 -12.96 -19.13
CA THR A 41 -6.63 -11.81 -19.99
C THR A 41 -8.01 -11.10 -19.90
N HIS A 42 -7.90 -9.77 -19.68
CA HIS A 42 -8.77 -8.64 -20.02
C HIS A 42 -10.17 -8.49 -19.39
N GLY A 43 -10.41 -7.31 -18.80
CA GLY A 43 -11.75 -6.75 -18.64
C GLY A 43 -11.91 -5.78 -17.47
N THR A 44 -11.84 -4.48 -17.78
CA THR A 44 -12.46 -3.33 -17.11
C THR A 44 -13.42 -3.61 -15.95
N THR A 45 -13.12 -3.16 -14.73
CA THR A 45 -13.98 -2.28 -13.89
C THR A 45 -13.31 -1.93 -12.56
N THR A 46 -13.46 -0.66 -12.19
CA THR A 46 -13.38 -0.02 -10.86
C THR A 46 -13.03 -0.85 -9.62
N THR A 47 -12.17 -0.22 -8.81
CA THR A 47 -11.94 -0.41 -7.35
C THR A 47 -11.16 -1.63 -6.89
N THR A 48 -10.15 -1.35 -6.06
CA THR A 48 -9.29 -2.29 -5.31
C THR A 48 -8.38 -3.18 -6.14
N THR A 49 -7.36 -2.57 -6.75
CA THR A 49 -6.06 -3.21 -7.02
C THR A 49 -5.37 -3.54 -5.69
N SER A 50 -5.95 -4.51 -4.97
CA SER A 50 -5.31 -5.22 -3.85
C SER A 50 -5.14 -6.70 -4.22
N ALA A 51 -4.92 -6.96 -5.50
CA ALA A 51 -4.43 -8.26 -5.96
C ALA A 51 -2.90 -8.18 -6.00
N ILE A 52 -2.27 -8.91 -5.07
CA ILE A 52 -0.82 -9.10 -4.93
C ILE A 52 -0.07 -7.95 -4.21
N ALA A 53 -0.64 -7.44 -3.11
CA ALA A 53 0.14 -6.85 -2.03
C ALA A 53 0.63 -7.97 -1.10
N MET A 54 1.61 -8.75 -1.55
CA MET A 54 2.40 -9.57 -0.63
C MET A 54 3.78 -8.91 -0.53
N ALA A 55 4.04 -8.38 0.66
CA ALA A 55 5.31 -7.88 1.21
C ALA A 55 5.66 -6.38 1.13
N MET A 56 5.01 -5.53 0.32
CA MET A 56 5.38 -4.10 0.27
C MET A 56 4.21 -3.13 0.13
N GLU A 57 4.03 -2.27 1.13
CA GLU A 57 3.06 -1.16 1.12
C GLU A 57 3.75 0.10 0.60
N VAL A 58 3.14 0.78 -0.37
CA VAL A 58 3.69 2.00 -0.97
C VAL A 58 2.67 3.13 -0.94
N GLU A 59 3.07 4.24 -0.32
CA GLU A 59 2.38 5.53 -0.30
C GLU A 59 3.16 6.55 -1.13
N VAL A 60 2.44 7.32 -1.95
CA VAL A 60 3.02 8.39 -2.79
C VAL A 60 2.30 9.68 -2.49
N LYS A 61 3.05 10.76 -2.22
CA LYS A 61 2.52 12.10 -2.00
C LYS A 61 3.24 13.09 -2.90
N LEU A 62 2.49 13.70 -3.83
CA LEU A 62 3.01 14.74 -4.72
C LEU A 62 3.19 16.06 -3.97
N LEU A 63 4.32 16.72 -4.22
CA LEU A 63 4.77 17.97 -3.63
C LEU A 63 5.24 18.89 -4.77
N GLY A 64 4.30 19.37 -5.59
CA GLY A 64 4.62 20.17 -6.77
C GLY A 64 5.37 19.36 -7.82
N GLY A 65 6.63 19.70 -8.10
CA GLY A 65 7.51 18.98 -9.02
C GLY A 65 8.23 17.76 -8.41
N GLU A 66 7.99 17.49 -7.13
CA GLU A 66 8.58 16.38 -6.39
C GLU A 66 7.50 15.41 -5.88
N ALA A 67 7.91 14.22 -5.48
CA ALA A 67 7.07 13.27 -4.77
C ALA A 67 7.84 12.68 -3.58
N LEU A 68 7.15 12.59 -2.44
CA LEU A 68 7.56 11.75 -1.32
C LEU A 68 6.97 10.35 -1.53
N ILE A 69 7.85 9.36 -1.56
CA ILE A 69 7.52 7.94 -1.69
C ILE A 69 7.90 7.29 -0.38
N ARG A 70 6.93 6.68 0.28
CA ARG A 70 7.11 5.93 1.51
C ARG A 70 6.77 4.48 1.24
N ALA A 71 7.75 3.61 1.40
CA ALA A 71 7.60 2.19 1.20
C ALA A 71 7.93 1.42 2.48
N GLN A 72 7.07 0.46 2.82
CA GLN A 72 7.24 -0.41 3.97
C GLN A 72 7.28 -1.86 3.49
N SER A 73 8.29 -2.61 3.93
CA SER A 73 8.40 -4.05 3.66
C SER A 73 8.89 -4.81 4.88
N ASP A 74 8.71 -6.12 4.89
CA ASP A 74 9.41 -6.98 5.84
C ASP A 74 10.91 -7.04 5.49
N ASP A 75 11.78 -7.16 6.49
CA ASP A 75 13.25 -7.23 6.33
C ASP A 75 13.73 -8.51 5.62
N ARG A 76 12.83 -9.50 5.47
CA ARG A 76 13.17 -10.85 4.99
C ARG A 76 13.17 -11.00 3.47
N ASN A 77 13.95 -10.17 2.78
CA ASN A 77 14.30 -10.34 1.36
C ASN A 77 13.24 -9.79 0.38
N HIS A 78 13.05 -8.47 0.37
CA HIS A 78 12.21 -7.77 -0.62
C HIS A 78 13.03 -6.73 -1.41
N PRO A 79 12.76 -6.50 -2.70
CA PRO A 79 13.43 -5.47 -3.50
C PRO A 79 13.37 -4.10 -2.83
N SER A 80 14.52 -3.45 -2.70
CA SER A 80 14.54 -2.07 -2.23
C SER A 80 13.76 -1.19 -3.19
N ALA A 81 12.95 -0.26 -2.67
CA ALA A 81 12.25 0.75 -3.44
C ALA A 81 13.20 1.48 -4.41
N MET A 82 14.45 1.66 -4.00
CA MET A 82 15.51 2.29 -4.78
C MET A 82 15.78 1.61 -6.14
N VAL A 83 15.56 0.30 -6.28
CA VAL A 83 15.71 -0.39 -7.57
C VAL A 83 14.59 0.02 -8.51
N ALA A 84 13.33 -0.01 -8.05
CA ALA A 84 12.19 0.44 -8.82
C ALA A 84 12.31 1.92 -9.23
N LEU A 85 12.79 2.79 -8.34
CA LEU A 85 13.02 4.21 -8.64
C LEU A 85 14.06 4.39 -9.76
N ARG A 86 15.14 3.60 -9.73
CA ARG A 86 16.18 3.59 -10.76
C ARG A 86 15.63 3.13 -12.10
N ASP A 87 14.86 2.05 -12.12
CA ASP A 87 14.27 1.49 -13.33
C ASP A 87 13.25 2.43 -13.99
N LEU A 88 12.60 3.28 -13.20
CA LEU A 88 11.72 4.34 -13.67
C LEU A 88 12.47 5.63 -14.04
N GLY A 89 13.80 5.68 -13.85
CA GLY A 89 14.62 6.86 -14.15
C GLY A 89 14.31 8.06 -13.25
N LEU A 90 13.73 7.84 -12.07
CA LEU A 90 13.37 8.91 -11.14
C LEU A 90 14.62 9.46 -10.44
N HIS A 91 14.78 10.78 -10.46
CA HIS A 91 15.89 11.44 -9.77
C HIS A 91 15.61 11.52 -8.27
N VAL A 92 16.46 10.88 -7.46
CA VAL A 92 16.37 10.90 -6.00
C VAL A 92 17.09 12.13 -5.45
N HIS A 93 16.37 12.96 -4.70
CA HIS A 93 16.93 14.12 -3.98
C HIS A 93 17.36 13.74 -2.56
N HIS A 94 16.50 13.01 -1.88
CA HIS A 94 16.75 12.57 -0.51
C HIS A 94 16.22 11.16 -0.34
N ALA A 95 16.95 10.33 0.39
CA ALA A 95 16.52 8.98 0.74
C ALA A 95 16.94 8.68 2.18
N SER A 96 16.00 8.09 2.92
CA SER A 96 16.22 7.57 4.26
C SER A 96 15.69 6.14 4.30
N VAL A 97 16.44 5.25 4.96
CA VAL A 97 16.04 3.87 5.20
C VAL A 97 16.19 3.60 6.69
N SER A 98 15.15 3.06 7.30
CA SER A 98 15.14 2.69 8.71
C SER A 98 14.55 1.29 8.88
N CYS A 99 15.11 0.52 9.81
CA CYS A 99 14.61 -0.80 10.15
C CYS A 99 14.07 -0.77 11.58
N VAL A 100 12.78 -1.07 11.76
CA VAL A 100 12.09 -1.05 13.05
C VAL A 100 11.26 -2.32 13.17
N ASN A 101 11.49 -3.11 14.22
CA ASN A 101 10.72 -4.33 14.51
C ASN A 101 10.59 -5.28 13.31
N GLU A 102 11.71 -5.58 12.63
CA GLU A 102 11.76 -6.43 11.42
C GLU A 102 11.03 -5.87 10.18
N ALA A 103 10.56 -4.62 10.24
CA ALA A 103 10.05 -3.88 9.09
C ALA A 103 11.08 -2.85 8.59
N VAL A 104 11.24 -2.74 7.28
CA VAL A 104 12.06 -1.76 6.59
C VAL A 104 11.15 -0.64 6.08
N LEU A 105 11.40 0.59 6.52
CA LEU A 105 10.74 1.79 6.03
C LEU A 105 11.72 2.60 5.19
N GLN A 106 11.29 2.94 3.97
CA GLN A 106 12.07 3.72 3.01
C GLN A 106 11.30 4.99 2.66
N ASP A 107 11.84 6.13 3.05
CA ASP A 107 11.30 7.45 2.71
C ASP A 107 12.20 8.10 1.66
N VAL A 108 11.66 8.34 0.47
CA VAL A 108 12.42 8.84 -0.67
C VAL A 108 11.72 10.04 -1.28
N VAL A 109 12.44 11.15 -1.41
CA VAL A 109 12.01 12.32 -2.17
C VAL A 109 12.60 12.25 -3.56
N VAL A 110 11.74 12.24 -4.57
CA VAL A 110 12.13 12.18 -5.98
C VAL A 110 11.61 13.37 -6.76
N LYS A 111 12.34 13.78 -7.78
CA LYS A 111 11.84 14.69 -8.81
C LYS A 111 10.93 13.92 -9.77
N VAL A 112 9.71 14.39 -9.97
CA VAL A 112 8.73 13.73 -10.83
C VAL A 112 8.81 14.33 -12.24
N PRO A 113 9.12 13.52 -13.28
CA PRO A 113 9.02 13.96 -14.67
C PRO A 113 7.59 14.38 -15.01
N CYS A 114 7.41 15.36 -15.90
CA CYS A 114 6.07 15.82 -16.32
C CYS A 114 5.17 14.68 -16.83
N GLU A 115 5.77 13.67 -17.45
CA GLU A 115 5.11 12.46 -17.97
C GLU A 115 4.46 11.59 -16.88
N LEU A 116 4.93 11.70 -15.63
CA LEU A 116 4.49 10.90 -14.49
C LEU A 116 3.84 11.75 -13.39
N GLN A 117 3.48 13.01 -13.67
CA GLN A 117 2.82 13.89 -12.69
C GLN A 117 1.43 13.43 -12.25
N GLY A 118 0.87 12.39 -12.87
CA GLY A 118 -0.34 11.72 -12.39
C GLY A 118 -0.06 10.90 -11.14
N HIS A 119 -0.73 11.23 -10.02
CA HIS A 119 -0.64 10.51 -8.74
C HIS A 119 -0.81 8.99 -8.90
N GLU A 120 -1.83 8.60 -9.67
CA GLU A 120 -2.15 7.19 -9.95
C GLU A 120 -1.11 6.54 -10.87
N GLY A 121 -0.62 7.25 -11.87
CA GLY A 121 0.36 6.73 -12.84
C GLY A 121 1.71 6.43 -12.19
N LEU A 122 2.21 7.34 -11.35
CA LEU A 122 3.45 7.13 -10.60
C LEU A 122 3.32 5.95 -9.62
N ARG A 123 2.22 5.88 -8.88
CA ARG A 123 1.97 4.79 -7.93
C ARG A 123 1.85 3.43 -8.64
N ALA A 124 1.10 3.35 -9.73
CA ALA A 124 0.94 2.13 -10.51
C ALA A 124 2.28 1.66 -11.12
N ALA A 125 3.08 2.60 -11.64
CA ALA A 125 4.40 2.29 -12.18
C ALA A 125 5.36 1.74 -11.12
N LEU A 126 5.36 2.33 -9.91
CA LEU A 126 6.15 1.85 -8.78
C LEU A 126 5.74 0.44 -8.36
N LEU A 127 4.44 0.19 -8.17
CA LEU A 127 3.94 -1.12 -7.80
C LEU A 127 4.28 -2.19 -8.86
N ALA A 128 4.12 -1.86 -10.15
CA ALA A 128 4.47 -2.79 -11.22
C ALA A 128 5.97 -3.17 -11.20
N LYS A 129 6.86 -2.22 -10.90
CA LYS A 129 8.30 -2.47 -10.80
C LYS A 129 8.66 -3.27 -9.56
N LEU A 130 8.02 -3.01 -8.42
CA LEU A 130 8.26 -3.71 -7.17
C LEU A 130 7.74 -5.16 -7.19
N GLN A 131 6.71 -5.45 -7.98
CA GLN A 131 6.21 -6.82 -8.19
C GLN A 131 7.07 -7.66 -9.15
N THR A 132 7.96 -7.03 -9.92
CA THR A 132 8.75 -7.72 -10.97
C THR A 132 10.19 -8.01 -10.51
N SER A 133 10.62 -7.46 -9.37
CA SER A 133 11.98 -7.65 -8.82
C SER A 133 12.00 -8.66 -7.69
#